data_AF-A0A3N0X198-F1
#
_entry.id   AF-A0A3N0X198-F1
#
_cell.length_a   1.000
_cell.length_b   1.000
_cell.length_c   1.000
_cell.angle_alpha   90.00
_cell.angle_beta   90.00
_cell.angle_gamma   90.00
#
_symmetry.space_group_name_H-M   'P 1'
#
loop_
_entity.id
_entity.type
_entity.pdbx_description
1 polymer ?
#
loop_
_entity_poly.entity_id
_entity_poly.type
_entity_poly.pdbx_seq_one_letter_code
_entity_poly.pdbx_strand_id
1 'polypeptide(L)'
;MKTIKYISILLILFSVSCCVNHKKKEEEQIKETVQKFWTAVQNNDEARFLSLVDGGEEYRLAMLNQLHYLNRNYSDINKTIHSKDIQIKDTNELGSSQKCVEYLFVKPNSTVEPLSVKLFFYKSIGYNKIFNLQMLGNLPEWEK
;
A
#
# COMPACT_ATOMS: atom_id res chain seq x y z
N MET A 1 45.04 -11.55 -19.76
CA MET A 1 44.43 -10.64 -18.76
C MET A 1 43.40 -9.66 -19.31
N LYS A 2 43.43 -9.25 -20.59
CA LYS A 2 42.45 -8.29 -21.14
C LYS A 2 41.03 -8.87 -21.30
N THR A 3 40.91 -10.13 -21.74
CA THR A 3 39.61 -10.83 -21.90
C THR A 3 38.85 -11.05 -20.60
N ILE A 4 39.54 -11.35 -19.49
CA ILE A 4 38.92 -11.51 -18.16
C ILE A 4 38.30 -10.19 -17.68
N LYS A 5 38.94 -9.04 -17.97
CA LYS A 5 38.40 -7.71 -17.60
C LYS A 5 37.09 -7.38 -18.30
N TYR A 6 36.92 -7.77 -19.56
CA TYR A 6 35.66 -7.52 -20.30
C TYR A 6 34.50 -8.39 -19.81
N ILE A 7 34.77 -9.65 -19.41
CA ILE A 7 33.75 -10.56 -18.86
C ILE A 7 33.22 -10.02 -17.52
N SER A 8 34.09 -9.51 -16.65
CA SER A 8 33.68 -8.91 -15.37
C SER A 8 32.81 -7.66 -15.56
N ILE A 9 33.12 -6.81 -16.54
CA ILE A 9 32.31 -5.61 -16.83
C ILE A 9 30.93 -5.99 -17.38
N LEU A 10 30.87 -7.02 -18.24
CA LEU A 10 29.60 -7.51 -18.79
C LEU A 10 28.68 -8.07 -17.69
N LEU A 11 29.23 -8.84 -16.74
CA LEU A 11 28.49 -9.40 -15.61
C LEU A 11 27.90 -8.32 -14.67
N ILE A 12 28.62 -7.20 -14.52
CA ILE A 12 28.14 -6.05 -13.74
C ILE A 12 26.97 -5.35 -14.47
N LEU A 13 27.02 -5.20 -15.80
CA LEU A 13 25.93 -4.60 -16.56
C LEU A 13 24.65 -5.46 -16.57
N PHE A 14 24.78 -6.79 -16.65
CA PHE A 14 23.64 -7.70 -16.59
C PHE A 14 22.99 -7.75 -15.20
N SER A 15 23.78 -7.69 -14.12
CA SER A 15 23.26 -7.72 -12.75
C SER A 15 22.48 -6.45 -12.38
N VAL A 16 22.95 -5.26 -12.80
CA VAL A 16 22.22 -3.99 -12.57
C VAL A 16 20.89 -3.98 -13.32
N SER A 17 20.86 -4.48 -14.57
CA SER A 17 19.62 -4.53 -15.37
C SER A 17 18.56 -5.45 -14.75
N CYS A 18 18.98 -6.58 -14.17
CA CYS A 18 18.07 -7.51 -13.51
C CYS A 18 17.47 -6.92 -12.22
N CYS A 19 18.28 -6.26 -11.39
CA CYS A 19 17.85 -5.64 -10.14
C CYS A 19 16.85 -4.49 -10.37
N VAL A 20 17.11 -3.63 -11.36
CA VAL A 20 16.21 -2.51 -11.70
C VAL A 20 14.86 -3.01 -12.20
N ASN A 21 14.85 -4.06 -13.03
CA ASN A 21 13.61 -4.63 -13.56
C ASN A 21 12.76 -5.31 -12.47
N HIS A 22 13.42 -5.97 -11.51
CA HIS A 22 12.73 -6.59 -10.38
C HIS A 22 12.05 -5.54 -9.48
N LYS A 23 12.78 -4.49 -9.09
CA LYS A 23 12.22 -3.42 -8.24
C LYS A 23 11.02 -2.74 -8.91
N LYS A 24 11.11 -2.47 -10.21
CA LYS A 24 10.01 -1.88 -10.98
C LYS A 24 8.76 -2.77 -10.95
N LYS A 25 8.93 -4.08 -11.16
CA LYS A 25 7.83 -5.05 -11.12
C LYS A 25 7.16 -5.13 -9.74
N GLU A 26 7.94 -5.10 -8.65
CA GLU A 26 7.39 -5.06 -7.29
C GLU A 26 6.54 -3.81 -7.07
N GLU A 27 7.05 -2.65 -7.47
CA GLU A 27 6.32 -1.37 -7.35
C GLU A 27 5.04 -1.34 -8.18
N GLU A 28 5.06 -1.90 -9.38
CA GLU A 28 3.87 -2.04 -10.23
C GLU A 28 2.79 -2.90 -9.57
N GLN A 29 3.18 -4.04 -8.99
CA GLN A 29 2.24 -4.91 -8.26
C GLN A 29 1.63 -4.23 -7.03
N ILE A 30 2.45 -3.49 -6.27
CA ILE A 30 1.96 -2.71 -5.13
C ILE A 30 0.94 -1.67 -5.61
N LYS A 31 1.27 -0.89 -6.65
CA LYS A 31 0.38 0.13 -7.21
C LYS A 31 -0.95 -0.46 -7.68
N GLU A 32 -0.90 -1.59 -8.39
CA GLU A 32 -2.10 -2.30 -8.83
C GLU A 32 -2.96 -2.75 -7.64
N THR A 33 -2.33 -3.28 -6.59
CA THR A 33 -3.04 -3.74 -5.38
C THR A 33 -3.68 -2.57 -4.64
N VAL A 34 -2.97 -1.45 -4.49
CA VAL A 34 -3.50 -0.22 -3.88
C VAL A 34 -4.68 0.34 -4.68
N GLN A 35 -4.61 0.32 -6.01
CA GLN A 35 -5.74 0.71 -6.86
C GLN A 35 -6.95 -0.19 -6.64
N LYS A 36 -6.76 -1.52 -6.66
CA LYS A 36 -7.82 -2.50 -6.38
C LYS A 36 -8.44 -2.30 -5.00
N PHE A 37 -7.62 -1.99 -3.99
CA PHE A 37 -8.06 -1.68 -2.64
C PHE A 37 -9.00 -0.47 -2.62
N TRP A 38 -8.57 0.66 -3.19
CA TRP A 38 -9.40 1.86 -3.21
C TRP A 38 -10.66 1.71 -4.07
N THR A 39 -10.61 0.92 -5.15
CA THR A 39 -11.81 0.54 -5.91
C THR A 39 -12.78 -0.29 -5.07
N ALA A 40 -12.29 -1.25 -4.27
CA ALA A 40 -13.13 -2.03 -3.38
C ALA A 40 -13.75 -1.15 -2.29
N VAL A 41 -12.97 -0.22 -1.71
CA VAL A 41 -13.47 0.78 -0.75
C VAL A 41 -14.55 1.65 -1.38
N GLN A 42 -14.32 2.21 -2.57
CA GLN A 42 -15.29 3.06 -3.27
C GLN A 42 -16.62 2.35 -3.49
N ASN A 43 -16.57 1.08 -3.90
CA ASN A 43 -17.75 0.29 -4.26
C ASN A 43 -18.38 -0.45 -3.07
N ASN A 44 -17.82 -0.30 -1.86
CA ASN A 44 -18.19 -1.08 -0.68
C ASN A 44 -18.16 -2.61 -0.95
N ASP A 45 -17.19 -3.07 -1.75
CA ASP A 45 -17.07 -4.47 -2.20
C ASP A 45 -16.35 -5.30 -1.13
N GLU A 46 -17.13 -5.90 -0.24
CA GLU A 46 -16.65 -6.70 0.88
C GLU A 46 -15.75 -7.85 0.46
N ALA A 47 -16.20 -8.66 -0.51
CA ALA A 47 -15.48 -9.86 -0.93
C ALA A 47 -14.12 -9.50 -1.52
N ARG A 48 -14.08 -8.47 -2.36
CA ARG A 48 -12.82 -8.00 -2.95
C ARG A 48 -11.91 -7.38 -1.90
N PHE A 49 -12.45 -6.57 -0.99
CA PHE A 49 -11.67 -5.98 0.10
C PHE A 49 -11.00 -7.05 0.96
N LEU A 50 -11.76 -8.04 1.43
CA LEU A 50 -11.25 -9.13 2.26
C LEU A 50 -10.20 -9.98 1.52
N SER A 51 -10.38 -10.21 0.22
CA SER A 51 -9.42 -10.98 -0.59
C SER A 51 -8.05 -10.29 -0.74
N LEU A 52 -8.01 -8.95 -0.63
CA LEU A 52 -6.81 -8.14 -0.82
C LEU A 52 -5.97 -8.03 0.45
N VAL A 53 -6.53 -8.33 1.62
CA VAL A 53 -5.85 -8.23 2.92
C VAL A 53 -5.48 -9.63 3.41
N ASP A 54 -4.24 -9.80 3.84
CA ASP A 54 -3.80 -11.04 4.46
C ASP A 54 -4.58 -11.30 5.76
N GLY A 55 -5.05 -12.54 5.96
CA GLY A 55 -5.97 -12.86 7.05
C GLY A 55 -7.34 -12.17 6.95
N GLY A 56 -7.70 -11.56 5.81
CA GLY A 56 -8.93 -10.77 5.66
C GLY A 56 -10.19 -11.53 6.08
N GLU A 57 -10.34 -12.79 5.63
CA GLU A 57 -11.46 -13.65 6.02
C GLU A 57 -11.41 -14.09 7.50
N GLU A 58 -10.22 -14.31 8.06
CA GLU A 58 -10.04 -14.68 9.47
C GLU A 58 -10.48 -13.55 10.40
N TYR A 59 -10.14 -12.31 10.03
CA TYR A 59 -10.48 -11.09 10.79
C TYR A 59 -11.63 -10.30 10.15
N ARG A 60 -12.57 -11.00 9.50
CA ARG A 60 -13.63 -10.41 8.67
C ARG A 60 -14.34 -9.23 9.32
N LEU A 61 -14.80 -9.37 10.57
CA LEU A 61 -15.53 -8.31 11.25
C LEU A 61 -14.71 -7.02 11.41
N ALA A 62 -13.44 -7.15 11.80
CA ALA A 62 -12.55 -6.00 11.97
C ALA A 62 -12.24 -5.34 10.61
N MET A 63 -12.02 -6.15 9.58
CA MET A 63 -11.74 -5.67 8.22
C MET A 63 -12.95 -4.96 7.60
N LEU A 64 -14.16 -5.51 7.76
CA LEU A 64 -15.36 -4.88 7.24
C LEU A 64 -15.69 -3.57 7.95
N ASN A 65 -15.40 -3.46 9.25
CA ASN A 65 -15.53 -2.18 9.95
C ASN A 65 -14.62 -1.09 9.32
N GLN A 66 -13.37 -1.44 9.00
CA GLN A 66 -12.44 -0.53 8.32
C GLN A 66 -12.94 -0.18 6.90
N LEU A 67 -13.41 -1.17 6.12
CA LEU A 67 -14.00 -0.95 4.80
C LEU A 67 -15.15 0.06 4.87
N HIS A 68 -16.14 -0.20 5.72
CA HIS A 68 -17.34 0.62 5.79
C HIS A 68 -17.02 2.04 6.27
N TYR A 69 -16.09 2.19 7.22
CA TYR A 69 -15.60 3.50 7.62
C TYR A 69 -15.00 4.26 6.44
N LEU A 70 -14.07 3.64 5.70
CA LEU A 70 -13.41 4.30 4.56
C LEU A 70 -14.41 4.60 3.43
N ASN A 71 -15.39 3.72 3.20
CA ASN A 71 -16.43 3.92 2.21
C ASN A 71 -17.34 5.12 2.54
N ARG A 72 -17.82 5.22 3.79
CA ARG A 72 -18.65 6.36 4.24
C ARG A 72 -17.96 7.70 4.08
N ASN A 73 -16.65 7.74 4.29
CA ASN A 73 -15.83 8.94 4.18
C ASN A 73 -15.19 9.12 2.79
N TYR A 74 -15.56 8.28 1.80
CA TYR A 74 -14.85 8.24 0.51
C TYR A 74 -14.89 9.57 -0.23
N SER A 75 -16.00 10.32 -0.16
CA SER A 75 -16.14 11.64 -0.77
C SER A 75 -15.05 12.63 -0.33
N ASP A 76 -14.62 12.53 0.93
CA ASP A 76 -13.71 13.47 1.56
C ASP A 76 -12.25 13.10 1.30
N ILE A 77 -11.99 11.80 1.15
CA ILE A 77 -10.65 11.26 0.94
C ILE A 77 -10.30 11.04 -0.54
N ASN A 78 -11.30 10.96 -1.44
CA ASN A 78 -11.10 10.63 -2.85
C ASN A 78 -10.12 11.56 -3.55
N LYS A 79 -10.12 12.85 -3.23
CA LYS A 79 -9.25 13.84 -3.86
C LYS A 79 -7.80 13.48 -3.60
N THR A 80 -7.46 13.15 -2.35
CA THR A 80 -6.11 12.74 -1.96
C THR A 80 -5.71 11.41 -2.58
N ILE A 81 -6.65 10.46 -2.71
CA ILE A 81 -6.39 9.16 -3.35
C ILE A 81 -6.00 9.34 -4.82
N HIS A 82 -6.70 10.22 -5.55
CA HIS A 82 -6.49 10.42 -6.99
C HIS A 82 -5.45 11.48 -7.34
N SER A 83 -5.20 12.46 -6.46
CA SER A 83 -4.28 13.57 -6.74
C SER A 83 -2.81 13.26 -6.46
N LYS A 84 -2.52 12.16 -5.75
CA LYS A 84 -1.15 11.80 -5.35
C LYS A 84 -0.68 10.58 -6.11
N ASP A 85 0.52 10.67 -6.68
CA ASP A 85 1.26 9.49 -7.09
C ASP A 85 1.46 8.57 -5.89
N ILE A 86 1.23 7.28 -6.09
CA ILE A 86 1.41 6.26 -5.05
C ILE A 86 2.90 6.21 -4.69
N GLN A 87 3.23 6.72 -3.50
CA GLN A 87 4.58 6.66 -2.95
C GLN A 87 4.74 5.38 -2.15
N ILE A 88 5.76 4.59 -2.52
CA ILE A 88 6.12 3.35 -1.86
C ILE A 88 7.40 3.60 -1.06
N LYS A 89 7.36 3.39 0.24
CA LYS A 89 8.50 3.57 1.14
C LYS A 89 8.93 2.22 1.69
N ASP A 90 10.23 1.99 1.79
CA ASP A 90 10.73 0.86 2.58
C ASP A 90 10.59 1.18 4.07
N THR A 91 10.14 0.22 4.88
CA THR A 91 9.92 0.38 6.33
C THR A 91 10.28 -0.90 7.09
N ASN A 92 10.47 -0.78 8.40
CA ASN A 92 10.64 -1.88 9.34
C ASN A 92 9.75 -1.72 10.59
N GLU A 93 8.69 -0.91 10.51
CA GLU A 93 7.76 -0.61 11.62
C GLU A 93 7.19 -1.86 12.30
N LEU A 94 7.05 -2.98 11.58
CA LEU A 94 6.54 -4.25 12.09
C LEU A 94 7.64 -5.28 12.35
N GLY A 95 8.88 -4.83 12.62
CA GLY A 95 10.01 -5.68 13.00
C GLY A 95 10.68 -6.45 11.86
N SER A 96 10.19 -6.32 10.62
CA SER A 96 10.79 -6.91 9.42
C SER A 96 10.75 -5.94 8.24
N SER A 97 11.66 -6.13 7.27
CA SER A 97 11.73 -5.27 6.08
C SER A 97 10.48 -5.42 5.21
N GLN A 98 9.78 -4.31 5.02
CA GLN A 98 8.49 -4.21 4.34
C GLN A 98 8.46 -2.99 3.43
N LYS A 99 7.42 -2.92 2.61
CA LYS A 99 7.06 -1.72 1.84
C LYS A 99 5.76 -1.15 2.39
N CYS A 100 5.63 0.17 2.44
CA CYS A 100 4.44 0.85 2.94
C CYS A 100 3.99 1.91 1.95
N VAL A 101 2.67 1.96 1.74
CA VAL A 101 1.98 3.06 1.07
C VAL A 101 1.15 3.77 2.12
N GLU A 102 1.37 5.07 2.28
CA GLU A 102 0.72 5.88 3.30
C GLU A 102 -0.10 7.00 2.66
N TYR A 103 -1.35 7.12 3.12
CA TYR A 103 -2.22 8.25 2.82
C TYR A 103 -2.47 9.04 4.10
N LEU A 104 -2.25 10.34 4.01
CA LEU A 104 -2.61 11.28 5.06
C LEU A 104 -3.75 12.15 4.55
N PHE A 105 -4.92 11.97 5.15
CA PHE A 105 -6.13 12.75 4.86
C PHE A 105 -6.25 13.84 5.91
N VAL A 106 -6.51 15.08 5.47
CA VAL A 106 -6.62 16.26 6.33
C VAL A 106 -7.93 16.96 5.98
N LYS A 107 -8.79 17.17 6.97
CA LYS A 107 -9.99 18.00 6.79
C LYS A 107 -9.58 19.48 6.69
N PRO A 108 -9.93 20.19 5.60
CA PRO A 108 -9.63 21.62 5.49
C PRO A 108 -10.28 22.40 6.64
N ASN A 109 -9.55 23.36 7.21
CA ASN A 109 -10.04 24.24 8.28
C ASN A 109 -10.54 23.49 9.55
N SER A 110 -9.99 22.31 9.84
CA SER A 110 -10.38 21.49 10.97
C SER A 110 -9.23 21.33 11.98
N THR A 111 -9.57 21.23 13.26
CA THR A 111 -8.64 20.84 14.34
C THR A 111 -8.59 19.34 14.55
N VAL A 112 -9.43 18.57 13.83
CA VAL A 112 -9.45 17.11 13.90
C VAL A 112 -8.12 16.56 13.42
N GLU A 113 -7.54 15.66 14.21
CA GLU A 113 -6.28 14.99 13.87
C GLU A 113 -6.39 14.32 12.49
N PRO A 114 -5.39 14.44 11.60
CA PRO A 114 -5.39 13.77 10.30
C PRO A 114 -5.64 12.26 10.39
N LEU A 115 -6.40 11.73 9.43
CA LEU A 115 -6.57 10.29 9.26
C LEU A 115 -5.40 9.76 8.44
N SER A 116 -4.57 8.90 9.04
CA SER A 116 -3.52 8.16 8.33
C SER A 116 -3.99 6.75 8.01
N VAL A 117 -3.86 6.35 6.74
CA VAL A 117 -4.11 4.98 6.27
C VAL A 117 -2.82 4.43 5.70
N LYS A 118 -2.29 3.38 6.32
CA LYS A 118 -1.06 2.71 5.91
C LYS A 118 -1.36 1.30 5.41
N LEU A 119 -0.86 1.00 4.22
CA LEU A 119 -0.94 -0.31 3.57
C LEU A 119 0.46 -0.91 3.57
N PHE A 120 0.69 -1.91 4.41
CA PHE A 120 1.97 -2.61 4.50
C PHE A 120 1.97 -3.81 3.55
N PHE A 121 3.10 -4.02 2.90
CA PHE A 121 3.34 -5.10 1.97
C PHE A 121 4.58 -5.85 2.39
N TYR A 122 4.47 -7.18 2.43
CA TYR A 122 5.55 -8.05 2.86
C TYR A 122 5.86 -9.09 1.79
N LYS A 123 7.15 -9.25 1.48
CA LYS A 123 7.60 -10.05 0.34
C LYS A 123 7.16 -11.52 0.43
N SER A 124 7.10 -12.10 1.62
CA SER A 124 6.71 -13.50 1.82
C SER A 124 5.23 -13.77 1.51
N ILE A 125 4.37 -12.75 1.64
CA ILE A 125 2.94 -12.83 1.32
C ILE A 125 2.69 -12.53 -0.16
N GLY A 126 3.59 -11.73 -0.75
CA GLY A 126 3.49 -11.24 -2.11
C GLY A 126 2.95 -9.82 -2.18
N TYR A 127 3.36 -9.07 -3.21
CA TYR A 127 2.97 -7.67 -3.40
C TYR A 127 1.58 -7.49 -4.00
N ASN A 128 0.87 -8.59 -4.27
CA ASN A 128 -0.53 -8.63 -4.69
C ASN A 128 -1.53 -8.66 -3.52
N LYS A 129 -1.03 -8.62 -2.27
CA LYS A 129 -1.82 -8.57 -1.05
C LYS A 129 -1.26 -7.54 -0.07
N ILE A 130 -2.15 -6.94 0.70
CA ILE A 130 -1.83 -6.06 1.82
C ILE A 130 -1.60 -6.96 3.04
N PHE A 131 -0.37 -7.00 3.52
CA PHE A 131 0.00 -7.77 4.71
C PHE A 131 -0.66 -7.20 5.97
N ASN A 132 -0.75 -5.86 6.07
CA ASN A 132 -1.41 -5.22 7.19
C ASN A 132 -2.02 -3.88 6.75
N LEU A 133 -3.25 -3.62 7.19
CA LEU A 133 -3.95 -2.36 7.04
C LEU A 133 -4.03 -1.66 8.39
N GLN A 134 -3.41 -0.49 8.50
CA GLN A 134 -3.45 0.33 9.70
C GLN A 134 -4.16 1.65 9.42
N MET A 135 -5.11 1.99 10.29
CA MET A 135 -5.78 3.28 10.31
C MET A 135 -5.47 3.98 11.64
N LEU A 136 -4.91 5.19 11.57
CA LEU A 136 -4.53 6.00 12.73
C LEU A 136 -5.22 7.36 12.67
N GLY A 137 -5.57 7.89 13.84
CA GLY A 137 -6.28 9.15 14.04
C GLY A 137 -7.55 8.97 14.86
N ASN A 138 -8.25 10.06 15.16
CA ASN A 138 -9.51 10.04 15.89
C ASN A 138 -10.69 9.68 14.97
N LEU A 139 -10.91 8.37 14.75
CA LEU A 139 -11.93 7.88 13.80
C LEU A 139 -13.34 8.44 14.07
N PRO A 140 -13.87 8.44 15.32
CA PRO A 140 -15.18 9.01 15.59
C PRO A 140 -15.29 10.51 15.33
N GLU A 141 -14.21 11.27 15.52
CA GLU A 141 -14.20 12.71 15.26
C GLU A 141 -14.08 13.02 13.76
N TRP A 142 -13.46 12.12 12.99
CA TRP A 142 -13.41 12.19 11.54
C TRP A 142 -14.77 11.96 10.87
N GLU A 143 -15.72 11.28 11.50
CA GLU A 143 -17.07 11.10 10.97
C GLU A 143 -18.06 12.21 11.36
N LYS A 144 -17.63 13.16 12.20
CA LYS A 144 -18.42 14.36 12.57
C LYS A 144 -18.18 15.50 11.60
#